data_AF-A0A6S6XFP5-F1
#
_entry.id   AF-A0A6S6XFP5-F1
#
_cell.length_a   1.000
_cell.length_b   1.000
_cell.length_c   1.000
_cell.angle_alpha   90.00
_cell.angle_beta   90.00
_cell.angle_gamma   90.00
#
_symmetry.space_group_name_H-M   'P 1'
#
loop_
_entity.id
_entity.type
_entity.pdbx_description
1 polymer ?
#
loop_
_entity_poly.entity_id
_entity_poly.type
_entity_poly.pdbx_seq_one_letter_code
_entity_poly.pdbx_strand_id
1 'polypeptide(L)'
;MADILIGTKTTDENGIAAFENLPDGTYKYVQKAASAGYTIDSQEYTITVSGGTVTEIRTNTPAETGTLTAHKHVSGDPSTPVPGATFELLKGSKPMLAESAATDAEGNVSFPNLMSITGTPQDYTIREVTAPAGYLPNGNPYVVSVAANNTATQDVANVAQGANTLNVSLKDTNYQLLGLPGSDFGLYYVEP
;
A
#
# COMPACT_ATOMS: atom_id res chain seq x y z
N MET A 1 -9.07 4.97 46.49
CA MET A 1 -9.31 6.31 45.95
C MET A 1 -10.01 6.13 44.62
N ALA A 2 -11.00 6.98 44.30
CA ALA A 2 -11.67 6.90 43.01
C ALA A 2 -10.75 7.45 41.91
N ASP A 3 -10.78 6.82 40.74
CA ASP A 3 -10.06 7.34 39.58
C ASP A 3 -10.61 8.71 39.20
N ILE A 4 -9.73 9.70 39.05
CA ILE A 4 -10.11 11.04 38.61
C ILE A 4 -9.99 11.10 37.09
N LEU A 5 -11.11 11.34 36.41
CA LEU A 5 -11.12 11.53 34.96
C LEU A 5 -10.56 12.92 34.62
N ILE A 6 -9.39 12.95 34.00
CA ILE A 6 -8.72 14.20 33.58
C ILE A 6 -9.35 14.77 32.30
N GLY A 7 -9.81 13.90 31.39
CA GLY A 7 -10.50 14.31 30.19
C GLY A 7 -10.74 13.16 29.21
N THR A 8 -11.44 13.45 28.12
CA THR A 8 -11.62 12.54 26.99
C THR A 8 -11.22 13.26 25.71
N LYS A 9 -10.43 12.59 24.87
CA LYS A 9 -9.99 13.09 23.57
C LYS A 9 -10.26 12.03 22.50
N THR A 10 -10.56 12.48 21.30
CA THR A 10 -10.64 11.65 20.10
C THR A 10 -9.33 11.81 19.34
N THR A 11 -8.84 10.72 18.74
CA THR A 11 -7.63 10.75 17.91
C THR A 11 -7.84 11.58 16.65
N ASP A 12 -6.81 12.31 16.23
CA ASP A 12 -6.80 13.08 14.98
C ASP A 12 -6.55 12.20 13.73
N GLU A 13 -6.34 12.85 12.57
CA GLU A 13 -6.09 12.19 11.27
C GLU A 13 -4.79 11.35 11.22
N ASN A 14 -3.90 11.58 12.18
CA ASN A 14 -2.65 10.84 12.38
C ASN A 14 -2.79 9.75 13.46
N GLY A 15 -3.96 9.63 14.09
CA GLY A 15 -4.20 8.67 15.17
C GLY A 15 -3.75 9.15 16.55
N ILE A 16 -3.52 10.46 16.75
CA ILE A 16 -2.98 11.01 18.00
C ILE A 16 -4.09 11.64 18.85
N ALA A 17 -4.16 11.26 20.12
CA ALA A 17 -4.97 11.91 21.14
C ALA A 17 -4.06 12.59 22.17
N ALA A 18 -3.83 13.90 22.01
CA ALA A 18 -2.93 14.66 22.88
C ALA A 18 -3.61 15.16 24.16
N PHE A 19 -2.98 14.87 25.30
CA PHE A 19 -3.30 15.43 26.61
C PHE A 19 -2.16 16.34 27.04
N GLU A 20 -2.44 17.63 27.19
CA GLU A 20 -1.44 18.67 27.44
C GLU A 20 -1.46 19.12 28.90
N ASN A 21 -0.35 19.72 29.36
CA ASN A 21 -0.20 20.30 30.69
C ASN A 21 -0.44 19.29 31.84
N LEU A 22 -0.07 18.03 31.64
CA LEU A 22 -0.12 16.99 32.67
C LEU A 22 1.05 17.17 33.65
N PRO A 23 0.80 17.21 34.97
CA PRO A 23 1.86 17.13 35.98
C PRO A 23 2.68 15.84 35.87
N ASP A 24 3.90 15.84 36.40
CA ASP A 24 4.67 14.60 36.52
C ASP A 24 3.90 13.60 37.41
N GLY A 25 3.76 12.38 36.93
CA GLY A 25 3.01 11.36 37.64
C GLY A 25 2.67 10.13 36.82
N THR A 26 1.98 9.19 37.47
CA THR A 26 1.50 7.96 36.84
C THR A 26 0.03 8.08 36.50
N TYR A 27 -0.29 7.83 35.24
CA TYR A 27 -1.62 7.97 34.66
C TYR A 27 -2.15 6.62 34.21
N LYS A 28 -3.47 6.47 34.29
CA LYS A 28 -4.20 5.35 33.71
C LYS A 28 -4.97 5.82 32.49
N TYR A 29 -4.92 5.06 31.40
CA TYR A 29 -5.73 5.31 30.22
C TYR A 29 -6.41 4.04 29.74
N VAL A 30 -7.58 4.23 29.13
CA VAL A 30 -8.46 3.18 28.60
C VAL A 30 -9.03 3.63 27.27
N GLN A 31 -9.31 2.69 26.37
CA GLN A 31 -10.06 3.01 25.16
C GLN A 31 -11.55 3.09 25.51
N LYS A 32 -12.18 4.25 25.30
CA LYS A 32 -13.62 4.43 25.56
C LYS A 32 -14.51 4.09 24.36
N ALA A 33 -13.97 4.25 23.16
CA ALA A 33 -14.65 3.96 21.91
C ALA A 33 -13.62 3.51 20.87
N ALA A 34 -14.01 2.54 20.04
CA ALA A 34 -13.22 2.09 18.90
C ALA A 34 -13.60 2.87 17.65
N SER A 35 -12.63 3.07 16.75
CA SER A 35 -12.91 3.57 15.40
C SER A 35 -13.76 2.56 14.62
N ALA A 36 -14.51 3.03 13.62
CA ALA A 36 -15.32 2.16 12.78
C ALA A 36 -14.48 1.03 12.16
N GLY A 37 -14.96 -0.20 12.25
CA GLY A 37 -14.26 -1.39 11.74
C GLY A 37 -13.20 -1.98 12.69
N TYR A 38 -13.05 -1.47 13.91
CA TYR A 38 -12.10 -2.00 14.90
C TYR A 38 -12.79 -2.47 16.19
N THR A 39 -12.12 -3.37 16.90
CA THR A 39 -12.55 -3.85 18.21
C THR A 39 -12.26 -2.83 19.32
N ILE A 40 -12.99 -2.90 20.44
CA ILE A 40 -12.72 -2.09 21.63
C ILE A 40 -11.74 -2.85 22.53
N ASP A 41 -10.62 -2.22 22.87
CA ASP A 41 -9.68 -2.73 23.86
C ASP A 41 -10.11 -2.26 25.26
N SER A 42 -10.59 -3.21 26.07
CA SER A 42 -11.03 -2.96 27.44
C SER A 42 -9.90 -3.02 28.47
N GLN A 43 -8.65 -3.23 28.04
CA GLN A 43 -7.50 -3.25 28.93
C GLN A 43 -7.21 -1.85 29.50
N GLU A 44 -6.88 -1.83 30.79
CA GLU A 44 -6.38 -0.63 31.44
C GLU A 44 -4.86 -0.57 31.35
N TYR A 45 -4.35 0.56 30.89
CA TYR A 45 -2.91 0.79 30.74
C TYR A 45 -2.44 1.85 31.69
N THR A 46 -1.24 1.64 32.24
CA THR A 46 -0.58 2.59 33.14
C THR A 46 0.66 3.15 32.46
N ILE A 47 0.85 4.46 32.53
CA ILE A 47 2.00 5.16 31.96
C ILE A 47 2.51 6.22 32.93
N THR A 48 3.84 6.36 33.03
CA THR A 48 4.47 7.45 33.79
C THR A 48 4.82 8.58 32.84
N VAL A 49 4.28 9.77 33.11
CA VAL A 49 4.60 11.01 32.39
C VAL A 49 5.57 11.80 33.26
N SER A 50 6.76 12.06 32.72
CA SER A 50 7.79 12.87 33.37
C SER A 50 8.77 13.39 32.34
N GLY A 51 9.32 14.59 32.55
CA GLY A 51 10.45 15.09 31.76
C GLY A 51 10.12 15.54 30.33
N GLY A 52 8.86 15.87 30.04
CA GLY A 52 8.41 16.43 28.76
C GLY A 52 7.38 15.56 28.04
N THR A 53 7.47 15.49 26.71
CA THR A 53 6.54 14.71 25.88
C THR A 53 6.85 13.22 25.98
N VAL A 54 5.89 12.45 26.50
CA VAL A 54 5.91 10.99 26.46
C VAL A 54 4.96 10.53 25.35
N THR A 55 5.44 9.66 24.46
CA THR A 55 4.64 9.08 23.38
C THR A 55 4.51 7.59 23.60
N GLU A 56 3.26 7.11 23.61
CA GLU A 56 2.93 5.70 23.75
C GLU A 56 2.21 5.24 22.48
N ILE A 57 2.68 4.14 21.90
CA ILE A 57 2.12 3.57 20.67
C ILE A 57 1.31 2.34 21.04
N ARG A 58 0.05 2.30 20.60
CA ARG A 58 -0.83 1.15 20.74
C ARG A 58 -1.43 0.77 19.41
N THR A 59 -1.65 -0.52 19.22
CA THR A 59 -2.29 -1.09 18.05
C THR A 59 -3.69 -1.54 18.42
N ASN A 60 -4.63 -1.43 17.48
CA ASN A 60 -5.97 -1.97 17.62
C ASN A 60 -6.24 -3.00 16.54
N THR A 61 -7.08 -3.99 16.84
CA THR A 61 -7.38 -5.10 15.95
C THR A 61 -8.63 -4.79 15.11
N PRO A 62 -8.56 -4.91 13.76
CA PRO A 62 -9.75 -4.86 12.92
C PRO A 62 -10.80 -5.88 13.39
N ALA A 63 -12.07 -5.48 13.43
CA ALA A 63 -13.16 -6.36 13.82
C ALA A 63 -13.41 -7.44 12.77
N GLU A 64 -13.28 -7.08 11.50
CA GLU A 64 -13.43 -7.97 10.35
C GLU A 64 -12.30 -7.70 9.36
N THR A 65 -11.90 -8.73 8.63
CA THR A 65 -10.86 -8.61 7.61
C THR A 65 -11.26 -9.32 6.32
N GLY A 66 -10.63 -8.93 5.23
CA GLY A 66 -10.63 -9.67 3.97
C GLY A 66 -9.22 -9.85 3.45
N THR A 67 -9.12 -10.46 2.27
CA THR A 67 -7.86 -10.70 1.56
C THR A 67 -7.93 -10.09 0.17
N LEU A 68 -6.82 -9.52 -0.29
CA LEU A 68 -6.61 -9.16 -1.69
C LEU A 68 -5.56 -10.11 -2.26
N THR A 69 -5.81 -10.68 -3.42
CA THR A 69 -4.80 -11.41 -4.20
C THR A 69 -4.61 -10.74 -5.54
N ALA A 70 -3.37 -10.39 -5.88
CA ALA A 70 -3.02 -9.95 -7.21
C ALA A 70 -2.57 -11.17 -8.02
N HIS A 71 -3.14 -11.35 -9.21
CA HIS A 71 -2.78 -12.41 -10.15
C HIS A 71 -2.10 -11.77 -11.37
N LYS A 72 -0.78 -11.94 -11.45
CA LYS A 72 0.05 -11.41 -12.53
C LYS A 72 0.12 -12.42 -13.66
N HIS A 73 -0.22 -11.98 -14.86
CA HIS A 73 -0.22 -12.83 -16.06
C HIS A 73 0.29 -12.08 -17.29
N VAL A 74 0.53 -12.81 -18.38
CA VAL A 74 0.94 -12.23 -19.66
C VAL A 74 -0.23 -11.46 -20.29
N SER A 75 0.04 -10.27 -20.81
CA SER A 75 -0.96 -9.47 -21.53
C SER A 75 -1.49 -10.24 -22.74
N GLY A 76 -2.81 -10.35 -22.86
CA GLY A 76 -3.48 -11.16 -23.88
C GLY A 76 -3.53 -12.67 -23.59
N ASP A 77 -2.89 -13.16 -22.53
CA ASP A 77 -2.95 -14.55 -22.09
C ASP A 77 -3.05 -14.67 -20.56
N PRO A 78 -4.26 -14.56 -19.98
CA PRO A 78 -4.50 -14.69 -18.55
C PRO A 78 -4.17 -16.06 -17.96
N SER A 79 -3.94 -17.09 -18.79
CA SER A 79 -3.60 -18.44 -18.32
C SER A 79 -2.11 -18.64 -18.10
N THR A 80 -1.28 -17.73 -18.61
CA THR A 80 0.18 -17.79 -18.45
C THR A 80 0.61 -16.88 -17.29
N PRO A 81 0.96 -17.45 -16.13
CA PRO A 81 1.34 -16.70 -14.94
C PRO A 81 2.70 -16.02 -15.10
N VAL A 82 2.90 -14.94 -14.35
CA VAL A 82 4.15 -14.17 -14.33
C VAL A 82 4.71 -14.09 -12.90
N PRO A 83 5.70 -14.95 -12.56
CA PRO A 83 6.38 -14.91 -11.26
C PRO A 83 7.38 -13.75 -11.17
N GLY A 84 7.68 -13.31 -9.94
CA GLY A 84 8.76 -12.37 -9.67
C GLY A 84 8.39 -10.89 -9.60
N ALA A 85 7.12 -10.52 -9.78
CA ALA A 85 6.66 -9.14 -9.66
C ALA A 85 6.43 -8.75 -8.19
N THR A 86 6.76 -7.53 -7.78
CA THR A 86 6.42 -7.01 -6.44
C THR A 86 5.49 -5.81 -6.53
N PHE A 87 4.72 -5.58 -5.47
CA PHE A 87 3.69 -4.55 -5.42
C PHE A 87 3.76 -3.75 -4.12
N GLU A 88 3.40 -2.48 -4.19
CA GLU A 88 3.02 -1.69 -3.01
C GLU A 88 1.52 -1.82 -2.75
N LEU A 89 1.12 -1.68 -1.48
CA LEU A 89 -0.27 -1.62 -1.05
C LEU A 89 -0.54 -0.27 -0.38
N LEU A 90 -1.62 0.41 -0.77
CA LEU A 90 -2.06 1.67 -0.21
C LEU A 90 -3.51 1.63 0.26
N LYS A 91 -3.81 2.50 1.24
CA LYS A 91 -5.17 2.88 1.63
C LYS A 91 -5.38 4.35 1.27
N GLY A 92 -6.09 4.61 0.17
CA GLY A 92 -6.09 5.93 -0.45
C GLY A 92 -4.67 6.29 -0.89
N SER A 93 -4.16 7.45 -0.45
CA SER A 93 -2.77 7.87 -0.71
C SER A 93 -1.76 7.41 0.35
N LYS A 94 -2.21 6.75 1.42
CA LYS A 94 -1.34 6.34 2.54
C LYS A 94 -0.72 4.97 2.25
N PRO A 95 0.62 4.84 2.19
CA PRO A 95 1.24 3.54 2.01
C PRO A 95 1.00 2.66 3.25
N MET A 96 0.55 1.42 3.02
CA MET A 96 0.43 0.38 4.05
C MET A 96 1.59 -0.61 3.97
N LEU A 97 2.06 -0.90 2.75
CA LEU A 97 3.21 -1.74 2.48
C LEU A 97 3.95 -1.18 1.27
N ALA A 98 5.25 -0.90 1.42
CA ALA A 98 6.06 -0.33 0.33
C ALA A 98 6.42 -1.38 -0.73
N GLU A 99 6.60 -2.64 -0.32
CA GLU A 99 6.93 -3.72 -1.24
C GLU A 99 6.46 -5.07 -0.68
N SER A 100 5.78 -5.86 -1.51
CA SER A 100 5.28 -7.19 -1.21
C SER A 100 6.34 -8.27 -1.37
N ALA A 101 5.99 -9.51 -0.99
CA ALA A 101 6.67 -10.66 -1.55
C ALA A 101 6.51 -10.68 -3.09
N ALA A 102 7.45 -11.33 -3.78
CA ALA A 102 7.35 -11.55 -5.21
C ALA A 102 6.16 -12.47 -5.53
N THR A 103 5.53 -12.27 -6.69
CA THR A 103 4.52 -13.22 -7.20
C THR A 103 5.12 -14.61 -7.34
N ASP A 104 4.35 -15.61 -6.91
CA ASP A 104 4.75 -17.02 -6.93
C ASP A 104 4.74 -17.62 -8.35
N ALA A 105 5.03 -18.92 -8.46
CA ALA A 105 5.10 -19.63 -9.74
C ALA A 105 3.77 -19.62 -10.52
N GLU A 106 2.66 -19.48 -9.78
CA GLU A 106 1.31 -19.34 -10.29
C GLU A 106 0.92 -17.87 -10.52
N GLY A 107 1.86 -16.93 -10.38
CA GLY A 107 1.68 -15.50 -10.63
C GLY A 107 0.96 -14.76 -9.51
N ASN A 108 0.78 -15.37 -8.34
CA ASN A 108 -0.03 -14.81 -7.27
C ASN A 108 0.80 -14.14 -6.17
N VAL A 109 0.25 -13.08 -5.60
CA VAL A 109 0.68 -12.53 -4.30
C VAL A 109 -0.54 -12.10 -3.50
N SER A 110 -0.58 -12.46 -2.21
CA SER A 110 -1.71 -12.17 -1.33
C SER A 110 -1.36 -11.17 -0.23
N PHE A 111 -2.34 -10.32 0.08
CA PHE A 111 -2.35 -9.33 1.15
C PHE A 111 -3.49 -9.70 2.11
N PRO A 112 -3.21 -10.51 3.15
CA PRO A 112 -4.23 -10.93 4.11
C PRO A 112 -4.49 -9.86 5.16
N ASN A 113 -5.54 -10.07 5.97
CA ASN A 113 -5.87 -9.27 7.16
C ASN A 113 -6.15 -7.78 6.86
N LEU A 114 -6.68 -7.48 5.68
CA LEU A 114 -7.07 -6.12 5.31
C LEU A 114 -8.39 -5.77 6.00
N MET A 115 -8.41 -4.69 6.77
CA MET A 115 -9.61 -4.22 7.48
C MET A 115 -10.80 -4.09 6.52
N SER A 116 -11.92 -4.70 6.90
CA SER A 116 -13.18 -4.55 6.19
C SER A 116 -14.34 -4.35 7.17
N ILE A 117 -15.49 -3.91 6.66
CA ILE A 117 -16.73 -3.78 7.43
C ILE A 117 -17.80 -4.59 6.70
N THR A 118 -18.53 -5.45 7.43
CA THR A 118 -19.63 -6.25 6.85
C THR A 118 -20.68 -5.33 6.21
N GLY A 119 -20.99 -5.57 4.94
CA GLY A 119 -21.89 -4.72 4.15
C GLY A 119 -21.28 -3.40 3.68
N THR A 120 -20.00 -3.13 3.96
CA THR A 120 -19.28 -1.94 3.47
C THR A 120 -17.84 -2.31 3.08
N PRO A 121 -17.65 -2.93 1.89
CA PRO A 121 -16.33 -3.24 1.36
C PRO A 121 -15.40 -2.03 1.39
N GLN A 122 -14.11 -2.32 1.55
CA GLN A 122 -13.08 -1.32 1.76
C GLN A 122 -12.12 -1.30 0.58
N ASP A 123 -11.89 -0.11 0.02
CA ASP A 123 -11.00 0.04 -1.14
C ASP A 123 -9.53 0.07 -0.72
N TYR A 124 -8.72 -0.64 -1.49
CA TYR A 124 -7.27 -0.67 -1.40
C TYR A 124 -6.69 -0.43 -2.79
N THR A 125 -5.45 0.05 -2.85
CA THR A 125 -4.75 0.22 -4.12
C THR A 125 -3.50 -0.65 -4.13
N ILE A 126 -3.29 -1.41 -5.19
CA ILE A 126 -2.02 -2.05 -5.48
C ILE A 126 -1.36 -1.39 -6.68
N ARG A 127 -0.04 -1.25 -6.66
CA ARG A 127 0.76 -0.75 -7.80
C ARG A 127 2.01 -1.60 -7.93
N GLU A 128 2.36 -2.00 -9.15
CA GLU A 128 3.62 -2.72 -9.39
C GLU A 128 4.81 -1.80 -9.04
N VAL A 129 5.75 -2.34 -8.27
CA VAL A 129 6.97 -1.63 -7.87
C VAL A 129 8.14 -2.16 -8.67
N THR A 130 8.30 -3.49 -8.71
CA THR A 130 9.35 -4.17 -9.45
C THR A 130 8.73 -5.08 -10.49
N ALA A 131 9.03 -4.78 -11.76
CA ALA A 131 8.68 -5.64 -12.87
C ALA A 131 9.55 -6.91 -12.86
N PRO A 132 8.98 -8.09 -13.17
CA PRO A 132 9.73 -9.33 -13.28
C PRO A 132 10.68 -9.29 -14.49
N ALA A 133 11.76 -10.07 -14.41
CA ALA A 133 12.75 -10.14 -15.47
C ALA A 133 12.11 -10.55 -16.82
N GLY A 134 12.42 -9.82 -17.88
CA GLY A 134 11.87 -10.07 -19.21
C GLY A 134 10.47 -9.48 -19.44
N TYR A 135 9.95 -8.63 -18.55
CA TYR A 135 8.70 -7.90 -18.73
C TYR A 135 8.89 -6.38 -18.64
N LEU A 136 8.03 -5.62 -19.30
CA LEU A 136 8.02 -4.16 -19.21
C LEU A 136 7.41 -3.74 -17.86
N PRO A 137 7.98 -2.74 -17.18
CA PRO A 137 7.37 -2.19 -15.97
C PRO A 137 5.99 -1.58 -16.22
N ASN A 138 5.03 -1.91 -15.37
CA ASN A 138 3.67 -1.40 -15.40
C ASN A 138 3.26 -0.85 -14.02
N GLY A 139 3.61 0.42 -13.77
CA GLY A 139 3.27 1.13 -12.53
C GLY A 139 1.83 1.64 -12.47
N ASN A 140 0.89 1.14 -13.29
CA ASN A 140 -0.50 1.57 -13.22
C ASN A 140 -1.14 1.08 -11.90
N PRO A 141 -1.79 1.96 -11.13
CA PRO A 141 -2.45 1.57 -9.90
C PRO A 141 -3.79 0.87 -10.18
N TYR A 142 -4.09 -0.17 -9.41
CA TYR A 142 -5.37 -0.88 -9.43
C TYR A 142 -6.09 -0.66 -8.10
N VAL A 143 -7.32 -0.12 -8.16
CA VAL A 143 -8.20 0.01 -6.99
C VAL A 143 -9.04 -1.26 -6.87
N VAL A 144 -9.01 -1.89 -5.70
CA VAL A 144 -9.67 -3.17 -5.43
C VAL A 144 -10.52 -3.04 -4.16
N SER A 145 -11.80 -3.34 -4.28
CA SER A 145 -12.73 -3.36 -3.14
C SER A 145 -12.69 -4.72 -2.43
N VAL A 146 -12.28 -4.72 -1.16
CA VAL A 146 -12.14 -5.93 -0.33
C VAL A 146 -13.31 -6.01 0.65
N ALA A 147 -14.05 -7.12 0.60
CA ALA A 147 -15.18 -7.38 1.51
C ALA A 147 -14.77 -8.27 2.70
N ALA A 148 -15.53 -8.17 3.80
CA ALA A 148 -15.28 -8.94 5.01
C ALA A 148 -15.40 -10.45 4.72
N ASN A 149 -14.46 -11.21 5.26
CA ASN A 149 -14.34 -12.68 5.15
C ASN A 149 -14.32 -13.20 3.70
N ASN A 150 -13.90 -12.36 2.75
CA ASN A 150 -13.79 -12.72 1.34
C ASN A 150 -12.37 -12.47 0.82
N THR A 151 -12.06 -13.12 -0.30
CA THR A 151 -10.86 -12.84 -1.09
C THR A 151 -11.26 -12.13 -2.37
N ALA A 152 -10.79 -10.91 -2.55
CA ALA A 152 -10.86 -10.19 -3.82
C ALA A 152 -9.64 -10.56 -4.67
N THR A 153 -9.86 -10.80 -5.96
CA THR A 153 -8.78 -11.08 -6.91
C THR A 153 -8.69 -9.94 -7.91
N GLN A 154 -7.47 -9.47 -8.16
CA GLN A 154 -7.16 -8.47 -9.18
C GLN A 154 -6.19 -9.05 -10.21
N ASP A 155 -6.65 -9.13 -11.45
CA ASP A 155 -5.79 -9.50 -12.59
C ASP A 155 -4.90 -8.32 -12.98
N VAL A 156 -3.61 -8.61 -13.19
CA VAL A 156 -2.59 -7.61 -13.52
C VAL A 156 -1.78 -8.12 -14.72
N ALA A 157 -2.13 -7.64 -15.91
CA ALA A 157 -1.41 -7.97 -17.15
C ALA A 157 -0.01 -7.34 -17.18
N ASN A 158 0.99 -8.08 -17.68
CA ASN A 158 2.30 -7.52 -18.08
C ASN A 158 2.62 -7.82 -19.54
N VAL A 159 3.26 -6.86 -20.18
CA VAL A 159 3.77 -7.03 -21.53
C VAL A 159 5.18 -7.63 -21.45
N ALA A 160 5.40 -8.77 -22.10
CA ALA A 160 6.72 -9.37 -22.22
C ALA A 160 7.64 -8.47 -23.05
N GLN A 161 8.91 -8.37 -22.66
CA GLN A 161 9.94 -7.69 -23.44
C GLN A 161 10.17 -8.47 -24.75
N GLY A 162 10.04 -7.79 -25.88
CA GLY A 162 10.37 -8.36 -27.19
C GLY A 162 11.88 -8.31 -27.47
N ALA A 163 12.32 -9.03 -28.51
CA ALA A 163 13.72 -9.06 -28.96
C ALA A 163 14.10 -7.89 -29.90
N ASN A 164 13.20 -6.96 -30.16
CA ASN A 164 13.37 -5.94 -31.19
C ASN A 164 14.26 -4.78 -30.71
N THR A 165 15.11 -4.28 -31.60
CA THR A 165 15.97 -3.10 -31.37
C THR A 165 15.52 -1.92 -32.22
N LEU A 166 15.40 -0.73 -31.64
CA LEU A 166 15.15 0.53 -32.34
C LEU A 166 16.42 1.40 -32.33
N ASN A 167 16.92 1.77 -33.52
CA ASN A 167 18.00 2.74 -33.67
C ASN A 167 17.44 4.06 -34.18
N VAL A 168 17.58 5.14 -33.40
CA VAL A 168 17.21 6.50 -33.81
C VAL A 168 18.48 7.25 -34.22
N SER A 169 18.58 7.70 -35.47
CA SER A 169 19.71 8.46 -35.99
C SER A 169 19.34 9.93 -36.14
N LEU A 170 19.94 10.82 -35.35
CA LEU A 170 19.78 12.26 -35.48
C LEU A 170 20.86 12.84 -36.40
N LYS A 171 20.45 13.57 -37.44
CA LYS A 171 21.33 14.10 -38.49
C LYS A 171 21.00 15.55 -38.81
N ASP A 172 22.00 16.28 -39.30
CA ASP A 172 21.81 17.64 -39.80
C ASP A 172 20.98 17.64 -41.10
N THR A 173 19.96 18.51 -41.17
CA THR A 173 19.05 18.61 -42.34
C THR A 173 19.81 18.98 -43.62
N ASN A 174 20.81 19.85 -43.53
CA ASN A 174 21.62 20.31 -44.65
C ASN A 174 22.78 19.34 -44.95
N TYR A 175 23.21 18.54 -43.95
CA TYR A 175 24.34 17.60 -44.06
C TYR A 175 23.99 16.20 -43.54
N GLN A 176 23.29 15.39 -44.33
CA GLN A 176 22.75 14.07 -43.96
C GLN A 176 23.78 12.97 -43.58
N LEU A 177 25.08 13.24 -43.72
CA LEU A 177 26.15 12.37 -43.22
C LEU A 177 26.67 12.77 -41.83
N LEU A 178 26.35 13.99 -41.38
CA LEU A 178 26.76 14.50 -40.07
C LEU A 178 25.74 14.07 -39.00
N GLY A 179 26.16 13.15 -38.13
CA GLY A 179 25.39 12.79 -36.93
C GLY A 179 25.53 13.85 -35.84
N LEU A 180 24.48 14.02 -35.03
CA LEU A 180 24.42 15.01 -33.94
C LEU A 180 24.50 14.30 -32.56
N PRO A 181 25.68 14.24 -31.90
CA PRO A 181 25.83 13.60 -30.60
C PRO A 181 25.34 14.48 -29.44
N GLY A 182 24.98 13.86 -28.31
CA GLY A 182 24.61 14.56 -27.07
C GLY A 182 23.13 14.93 -26.95
N SER A 183 22.26 14.36 -27.79
CA SER A 183 20.79 14.48 -27.65
C SER A 183 20.20 13.23 -27.00
N ASP A 184 19.30 13.45 -26.04
CA ASP A 184 18.57 12.38 -25.35
C ASP A 184 17.21 12.11 -26.02
N PHE A 185 16.85 10.83 -26.11
CA PHE A 185 15.54 10.39 -26.61
C PHE A 185 14.79 9.61 -25.53
N GLY A 186 13.52 9.95 -25.31
CA GLY A 186 12.59 9.13 -24.55
C GLY A 186 11.88 8.13 -25.46
N LEU A 187 11.83 6.86 -25.06
CA LEU A 187 11.05 5.82 -25.74
C LEU A 187 9.92 5.38 -24.81
N TYR A 188 8.69 5.43 -25.31
CA TYR A 188 7.49 5.07 -24.55
C TYR A 188 6.76 3.93 -25.27
N TYR A 189 6.38 2.91 -24.52
CA TYR A 189 5.49 1.86 -25.01
C TYR A 189 4.05 2.38 -24.99
N VAL A 190 3.32 2.17 -26.08
CA VAL A 190 1.90 2.55 -26.22
C VAL A 190 1.11 1.27 -26.39
N GLU A 191 0.22 0.97 -25.45
CA GLU A 191 -0.71 -0.14 -25.57
C GLU A 191 -1.64 0.10 -26.79
N PRO A 192 -1.93 -0.95 -27.60
CA PRO A 192 -2.78 -0.85 -28.77
C PRO A 192 -4.25 -0.56 -28.45
#